data_AF-A0A811QFC2-F1
#
_entry.id   AF-A0A811QFC2-F1
#
_cell.length_a   1.000
_cell.length_b   1.000
_cell.length_c   1.000
_cell.angle_alpha   90.00
_cell.angle_beta   90.00
_cell.angle_gamma   90.00
#
_symmetry.space_group_name_H-M   'P 1'
#
loop_
_entity.id
_entity.type
_entity.pdbx_description
1 polymer ?
#
loop_
_entity_poly.entity_id
_entity_poly.type
_entity_poly.pdbx_seq_one_letter_code
_entity_poly.pdbx_strand_id
1 'polypeptide(L)'
;MAIPLVNTGIPDELLERVKKVCSDCYKLRDEAFRDSNPAVKALAELVDKESEGGLPARKIEGMDWEDVFTLQDDLPWPSNPPAFKETMMEYRKELKKLAEKMLGVMEELLGLEDGHIRKAFTNDGEFEPFYGTKVLSNGRYKSAWHRILATRDSNRRSIASFYNPARLATIAPAIPAAAGGDDYPSFVFGDYMEVYIKQKFQAKEPRFVAMATTTTK
;
A
#
# COMPACT_ATOMS: atom_id res chain seq x y z
N MET A 1 -4.77 -6.45 13.69
CA MET A 1 -4.60 -7.84 13.20
C MET A 1 -4.41 -7.79 11.68
N ALA A 2 -3.76 -8.78 11.08
CA ALA A 2 -3.78 -9.02 9.64
C ALA A 2 -4.27 -10.46 9.42
N ILE A 3 -5.03 -10.71 8.36
CA ILE A 3 -5.70 -11.99 8.12
C ILE A 3 -5.14 -12.57 6.82
N PRO A 4 -4.53 -13.77 6.84
CA PRO A 4 -4.17 -14.47 5.61
C PRO A 4 -5.42 -15.00 4.92
N LEU A 5 -5.53 -14.80 3.61
CA LEU A 5 -6.58 -15.39 2.79
C LEU A 5 -6.01 -16.59 2.04
N VAL A 6 -6.73 -17.70 2.04
CA VAL A 6 -6.47 -18.92 1.26
C VAL A 6 -7.66 -19.18 0.34
N ASN A 7 -7.49 -20.00 -0.70
CA ASN A 7 -8.54 -20.34 -1.66
C ASN A 7 -9.19 -19.10 -2.31
N THR A 8 -8.39 -18.07 -2.62
CA THR A 8 -8.85 -16.76 -3.12
C THR A 8 -9.51 -16.79 -4.49
N GLY A 9 -9.38 -17.89 -5.24
CA GLY A 9 -9.85 -18.05 -6.61
C GLY A 9 -8.92 -17.43 -7.67
N ILE A 10 -7.77 -16.89 -7.28
CA ILE A 10 -6.70 -16.52 -8.23
C ILE A 10 -6.00 -17.82 -8.66
N PRO A 11 -5.82 -18.11 -9.96
CA PRO A 11 -5.16 -19.35 -10.40
C PRO A 11 -3.71 -19.45 -9.93
N ASP A 12 -3.31 -20.62 -9.42
CA ASP A 12 -1.93 -20.84 -8.96
C ASP A 12 -0.89 -20.66 -10.08
N GLU A 13 -1.22 -21.03 -11.32
CA GLU A 13 -0.38 -20.76 -12.48
C GLU A 13 -0.11 -19.27 -12.70
N LEU A 14 -1.10 -18.41 -12.46
CA LEU A 14 -0.94 -16.96 -12.53
C LEU A 14 -0.06 -16.47 -11.38
N LEU A 15 -0.22 -17.01 -10.17
CA LEU A 15 0.65 -16.70 -9.04
C LEU A 15 2.11 -17.11 -9.31
N GLU A 16 2.37 -18.24 -9.97
CA GLU A 16 3.72 -18.65 -10.40
C GLU A 16 4.27 -17.76 -11.52
N ARG A 17 3.46 -17.39 -12.53
CA ARG A 17 3.87 -16.40 -13.54
C ARG A 17 4.27 -15.07 -12.89
N VAL A 18 3.47 -14.57 -11.94
CA VAL A 18 3.72 -13.35 -11.16
C VAL A 18 5.02 -13.46 -10.35
N LYS A 19 5.20 -14.55 -9.58
CA LYS A 19 6.45 -14.82 -8.84
C LYS A 19 7.66 -14.80 -9.76
N LYS A 20 7.56 -15.39 -10.96
CA LYS A 20 8.63 -15.41 -11.96
C LYS A 20 8.93 -14.01 -12.50
N VAL A 21 7.96 -13.31 -13.10
CA VAL A 21 8.23 -12.01 -13.75
C VAL A 21 8.69 -10.95 -12.75
N CYS A 22 8.18 -10.94 -11.52
CA CYS A 22 8.68 -10.05 -10.47
C CYS A 22 10.08 -10.44 -9.97
N SER A 23 10.42 -11.74 -9.92
CA SER A 23 11.78 -12.17 -9.56
C SER A 23 12.80 -11.90 -10.66
N ASP A 24 12.41 -11.98 -11.93
CA ASP A 24 13.28 -11.65 -13.06
C ASP A 24 13.43 -10.13 -13.23
N CYS A 25 12.36 -9.35 -13.00
CA CYS A 25 12.41 -7.88 -12.91
C CYS A 25 13.31 -7.42 -11.75
N TYR A 26 13.25 -8.11 -10.60
CA TYR A 26 14.13 -7.84 -9.46
C TYR A 26 15.61 -8.03 -9.82
N LYS A 27 16.01 -9.16 -10.46
CA LYS A 27 17.42 -9.42 -10.84
C LYS A 27 18.02 -8.28 -11.68
N LEU A 28 17.25 -7.78 -12.65
CA LEU A 28 17.64 -6.67 -13.53
C LEU A 28 17.85 -5.33 -12.79
N ARG A 29 17.43 -5.23 -11.53
CA ARG A 29 17.59 -4.04 -10.67
C ARG A 29 18.60 -4.28 -9.54
N ASP A 30 18.66 -5.51 -9.01
CA ASP A 30 19.58 -5.97 -7.96
C ASP A 30 21.05 -5.66 -8.29
N GLU A 31 21.46 -5.96 -9.53
CA GLU A 31 22.81 -5.67 -10.05
C GLU A 31 23.19 -4.18 -9.98
N ALA A 32 22.22 -3.28 -10.07
CA ALA A 32 22.41 -1.83 -9.99
C ALA A 32 22.00 -1.23 -8.63
N PHE A 33 21.41 -2.00 -7.72
CA PHE A 33 20.76 -1.45 -6.52
C PHE A 33 21.76 -0.78 -5.57
N ARG A 34 22.90 -1.42 -5.29
CA ARG A 34 23.92 -0.89 -4.36
C ARG A 34 24.51 0.45 -4.81
N ASP A 35 24.50 0.73 -6.11
CA ASP A 35 24.96 1.99 -6.72
C ASP A 35 23.83 2.94 -7.16
N SER A 36 22.57 2.54 -6.97
CA SER A 36 21.39 3.24 -7.52
C SER A 36 21.24 4.71 -7.08
N ASN A 37 21.74 5.06 -5.90
CA ASN A 37 21.77 6.43 -5.38
C ASN A 37 22.81 6.58 -4.25
N PRO A 38 23.29 7.81 -3.96
CA PRO A 38 24.34 8.03 -2.97
C PRO A 38 24.03 7.55 -1.55
N ALA A 39 22.75 7.54 -1.14
CA ALA A 39 22.37 7.11 0.20
C ALA A 39 22.42 5.57 0.33
N VAL A 40 21.92 4.83 -0.68
CA VAL A 40 22.03 3.36 -0.70
C VAL A 40 23.49 2.92 -0.80
N LYS A 41 24.31 3.62 -1.59
CA LYS A 41 25.76 3.36 -1.66
C LYS A 41 26.46 3.59 -0.32
N ALA A 42 26.21 4.73 0.34
CA ALA A 42 26.77 5.01 1.66
C ALA A 42 26.30 4.00 2.73
N LEU A 43 25.06 3.53 2.65
CA LEU A 43 24.51 2.52 3.54
C LEU A 43 25.11 1.12 3.28
N ALA A 44 25.33 0.76 2.01
CA ALA A 44 26.04 -0.46 1.62
C ALA A 44 27.49 -0.47 2.16
N GLU A 45 28.23 0.63 1.97
CA GLU A 45 29.59 0.79 2.51
C GLU A 45 29.66 0.68 4.04
N LEU A 46 28.63 1.13 4.76
CA LEU A 46 28.57 1.00 6.22
C LEU A 46 28.33 -0.45 6.66
N VAL A 47 27.48 -1.19 5.94
CA VAL A 47 27.22 -2.63 6.21
C VAL A 47 28.47 -3.48 5.93
N ASP A 48 29.22 -3.17 4.87
CA ASP A 48 30.48 -3.86 4.57
C ASP A 48 31.52 -3.59 5.67
N LYS A 49 31.73 -2.32 6.06
CA LYS A 49 32.67 -1.92 7.14
C LYS A 49 32.30 -2.46 8.53
N GLU A 50 31.01 -2.62 8.83
CA GLU A 50 30.52 -3.32 10.04
C GLU A 50 30.84 -4.82 9.97
N SER A 51 30.72 -5.43 8.79
CA SER A 51 30.97 -6.87 8.58
C SER A 51 32.46 -7.24 8.58
N GLU A 52 33.32 -6.31 8.17
CA GLU A 52 34.79 -6.40 8.32
C GLU A 52 35.27 -6.16 9.76
N GLY A 53 34.36 -5.83 10.69
CA GLY A 53 34.68 -5.53 12.10
C GLY A 53 35.31 -4.14 12.32
N GLY A 54 35.34 -3.28 11.29
CA GLY A 54 35.95 -1.96 11.34
C GLY A 54 35.12 -0.87 12.04
N LEU A 55 33.84 -1.11 12.29
CA LEU A 55 32.92 -0.16 12.95
C LEU A 55 31.96 -0.86 13.92
N PRO A 56 31.58 -0.21 15.04
CA PRO A 56 30.50 -0.68 15.90
C PRO A 56 29.14 -0.51 15.20
N ALA A 57 28.24 -1.47 15.40
CA ALA A 57 26.93 -1.48 14.74
C ALA A 57 26.10 -0.22 15.07
N ARG A 58 25.65 0.48 14.03
CA ARG A 58 24.99 1.79 14.15
C ARG A 58 23.53 1.71 13.72
N LYS A 59 22.61 2.11 14.60
CA LYS A 59 21.21 2.34 14.22
C LYS A 59 21.13 3.53 13.25
N ILE A 60 20.43 3.32 12.14
CA ILE A 60 20.14 4.34 11.13
C ILE A 60 18.62 4.52 11.08
N GLU A 61 18.16 5.76 10.92
CA GLU A 61 16.75 6.16 10.91
C GLU A 61 16.50 7.14 9.76
N GLY A 62 15.25 7.24 9.31
CA GLY A 62 14.89 8.11 8.18
C GLY A 62 15.22 7.53 6.79
N MET A 63 15.66 6.26 6.71
CA MET A 63 15.93 5.56 5.46
C MET A 63 15.48 4.09 5.55
N ASP A 64 14.80 3.60 4.51
CA ASP A 64 14.40 2.21 4.34
C ASP A 64 15.41 1.48 3.43
N TRP A 65 15.83 0.26 3.78
CA TRP A 65 16.62 -0.62 2.89
C TRP A 65 15.65 -1.41 2.00
N GLU A 66 15.14 -0.74 0.96
CA GLU A 66 14.18 -1.32 0.00
C GLU A 66 14.45 -0.88 -1.44
N ASP A 67 14.20 -1.78 -2.40
CA ASP A 67 14.30 -1.50 -3.84
C ASP A 67 12.90 -1.48 -4.48
N VAL A 68 12.23 -0.32 -4.43
CA VAL A 68 10.81 -0.18 -4.80
C VAL A 68 10.61 0.45 -6.18
N PHE A 69 9.62 -0.08 -6.91
CA PHE A 69 8.98 0.61 -8.04
C PHE A 69 7.47 0.44 -7.94
N THR A 70 6.71 1.39 -8.51
CA THR A 70 5.24 1.45 -8.40
C THR A 70 4.60 1.35 -9.77
N LEU A 71 3.62 0.46 -9.92
CA LEU A 71 2.78 0.37 -11.11
C LEU A 71 1.51 1.21 -10.90
N GLN A 72 1.24 2.12 -11.83
CA GLN A 72 0.06 3.01 -11.86
C GLN A 72 -0.53 2.99 -13.28
N ASP A 73 -1.82 3.23 -13.46
CA ASP A 73 -2.51 3.05 -14.76
C ASP A 73 -2.21 4.16 -15.78
N ASP A 74 -1.85 5.34 -15.29
CA ASP A 74 -1.45 6.53 -16.03
C ASP A 74 0.03 6.51 -16.49
N LEU A 75 0.83 5.57 -15.97
CA LEU A 75 2.26 5.45 -16.25
C LEU A 75 2.57 4.27 -17.18
N PRO A 76 3.65 4.34 -18.00
CA PRO A 76 4.09 3.21 -18.82
C PRO A 76 4.64 2.06 -17.97
N TRP A 77 4.07 0.87 -18.12
CA TRP A 77 4.51 -0.33 -17.40
C TRP A 77 5.76 -0.98 -18.02
N PRO A 78 6.65 -1.59 -17.21
CA PRO A 78 7.83 -2.30 -17.71
C PRO A 78 7.50 -3.39 -18.73
N SER A 79 8.21 -3.37 -19.86
CA SER A 79 8.17 -4.41 -20.91
C SER A 79 9.29 -5.45 -20.79
N ASN A 80 10.24 -5.23 -19.88
CA ASN A 80 11.34 -6.13 -19.54
C ASN A 80 11.23 -6.50 -18.04
N PRO A 81 11.19 -7.79 -17.66
CA PRO A 81 11.27 -8.99 -18.51
C PRO A 81 10.05 -9.15 -19.44
N PRO A 82 10.19 -9.89 -20.56
CA PRO A 82 9.06 -10.25 -21.40
C PRO A 82 7.90 -10.87 -20.60
N ALA A 83 6.68 -10.63 -21.06
CA ALA A 83 5.42 -10.96 -20.38
C ALA A 83 5.18 -10.30 -18.99
N PHE A 84 6.07 -9.44 -18.47
CA PHE A 84 5.85 -8.73 -17.20
C PHE A 84 4.54 -7.93 -17.20
N LYS A 85 4.38 -7.02 -18.17
CA LYS A 85 3.19 -6.15 -18.27
C LYS A 85 1.90 -6.96 -18.36
N GLU A 86 1.86 -7.97 -19.22
CA GLU A 86 0.69 -8.82 -19.44
C GLU A 86 0.32 -9.61 -18.17
N THR A 87 1.28 -10.33 -17.59
CA THR A 87 1.11 -11.12 -16.35
C THR A 87 0.63 -10.25 -15.19
N MET A 88 1.21 -9.06 -15.02
CA MET A 88 0.83 -8.16 -13.93
C MET A 88 -0.52 -7.48 -14.18
N MET A 89 -0.92 -7.24 -15.44
CA MET A 89 -2.26 -6.74 -15.78
C MET A 89 -3.33 -7.81 -15.59
N GLU A 90 -3.03 -9.08 -15.89
CA GLU A 90 -3.89 -10.23 -15.59
C GLU A 90 -4.09 -10.38 -14.06
N TYR A 91 -3.00 -10.42 -13.31
CA TYR A 91 -3.02 -10.51 -11.85
C TYR A 91 -3.78 -9.34 -11.19
N ARG A 92 -3.62 -8.11 -11.71
CA ARG A 92 -4.34 -6.95 -11.20
C ARG A 92 -5.86 -7.02 -11.42
N LYS A 93 -6.34 -7.68 -12.48
CA LYS A 93 -7.78 -7.94 -12.68
C LYS A 93 -8.32 -8.90 -11.63
N GLU A 94 -7.62 -10.00 -11.35
CA GLU A 94 -8.04 -10.95 -10.31
C GLU A 94 -7.96 -10.34 -8.90
N LEU A 95 -6.99 -9.47 -8.63
CA LEU A 95 -6.93 -8.69 -7.41
C LEU A 95 -8.08 -7.68 -7.28
N LYS A 96 -8.53 -7.01 -8.36
CA LYS A 96 -9.72 -6.12 -8.32
C LYS A 96 -10.96 -6.91 -7.92
N LYS A 97 -11.21 -8.06 -8.56
CA LYS A 97 -12.32 -8.97 -8.20
C LYS A 97 -12.24 -9.46 -6.74
N LEU A 98 -11.05 -9.80 -6.26
CA LEU A 98 -10.87 -10.26 -4.88
C LEU A 98 -11.12 -9.13 -3.88
N ALA A 99 -10.64 -7.91 -4.16
CA ALA A 99 -10.87 -6.73 -3.33
C ALA A 99 -12.37 -6.38 -3.26
N GLU A 100 -13.08 -6.40 -4.39
CA GLU A 100 -14.53 -6.14 -4.45
C GLU A 100 -15.33 -7.18 -3.65
N LYS A 101 -15.00 -8.48 -3.74
CA LYS A 101 -15.58 -9.53 -2.89
C LYS A 101 -15.32 -9.28 -1.40
N MET A 102 -14.09 -8.93 -1.04
CA MET A 102 -13.71 -8.64 0.35
C MET A 102 -14.41 -7.39 0.89
N LEU A 103 -14.71 -6.40 0.03
CA LEU A 103 -15.50 -5.23 0.42
C LEU A 103 -16.96 -5.59 0.68
N GLY A 104 -17.59 -6.43 -0.14
CA GLY A 104 -18.95 -6.92 0.13
C GLY A 104 -19.07 -7.63 1.49
N VAL A 105 -18.08 -8.46 1.84
CA VAL A 105 -18.00 -9.09 3.17
C VAL A 105 -17.78 -8.06 4.28
N MET A 106 -17.01 -6.99 4.03
CA MET A 106 -16.86 -5.88 5.00
C MET A 106 -18.14 -5.05 5.15
N GLU A 107 -18.92 -4.86 4.08
CA GLU A 107 -20.22 -4.17 4.08
C GLU A 107 -21.23 -4.97 4.91
N GLU A 108 -21.36 -6.28 4.65
CA GLU A 108 -22.20 -7.21 5.42
C GLU A 108 -21.84 -7.19 6.92
N LEU A 109 -20.56 -7.38 7.26
CA LEU A 109 -20.06 -7.37 8.65
C LEU A 109 -20.20 -6.00 9.35
N LEU A 110 -20.41 -4.91 8.60
CA LEU A 110 -20.63 -3.58 9.15
C LEU A 110 -22.12 -3.20 9.24
N GLY A 111 -23.00 -3.93 8.55
CA GLY A 111 -24.43 -3.61 8.42
C GLY A 111 -24.73 -2.56 7.36
N LEU A 112 -23.92 -2.50 6.28
CA LEU A 112 -24.05 -1.56 5.17
C LEU A 112 -24.81 -2.19 3.98
N GLU A 113 -25.30 -1.35 3.06
CA GLU A 113 -25.84 -1.76 1.76
C GLU A 113 -24.73 -2.32 0.85
N ASP A 114 -25.06 -3.27 -0.06
CA ASP A 114 -24.10 -3.74 -1.08
C ASP A 114 -23.52 -2.58 -1.88
N GLY A 115 -22.20 -2.60 -1.98
CA GLY A 115 -21.46 -1.60 -2.72
C GLY A 115 -21.49 -0.21 -2.10
N HIS A 116 -21.91 -0.03 -0.84
CA HIS A 116 -21.80 1.25 -0.16
C HIS A 116 -20.35 1.78 -0.15
N ILE A 117 -19.38 0.92 0.17
CA ILE A 117 -17.94 1.25 0.11
C ILE A 117 -17.50 1.46 -1.34
N ARG A 118 -18.01 0.65 -2.27
CA ARG A 118 -17.74 0.79 -3.71
C ARG A 118 -18.17 2.18 -4.23
N LYS A 119 -19.42 2.58 -3.97
CA LYS A 119 -20.00 3.91 -4.29
C LYS A 119 -19.18 5.05 -3.69
N ALA A 120 -18.88 4.98 -2.38
CA ALA A 120 -18.05 5.97 -1.70
C ALA A 120 -16.61 6.04 -2.26
N PHE A 121 -16.09 4.94 -2.80
CA PHE A 121 -14.77 4.90 -3.43
C PHE A 121 -14.75 5.48 -4.85
N THR A 122 -15.87 5.43 -5.56
CA THR A 122 -16.00 5.90 -6.96
C THR A 122 -16.70 7.25 -7.10
N ASN A 123 -17.09 7.91 -5.99
CA ASN A 123 -18.00 9.06 -5.97
C ASN A 123 -19.29 8.74 -6.77
N ASP A 124 -19.99 7.70 -6.33
CA ASP A 124 -21.17 7.07 -6.97
C ASP A 124 -20.96 6.55 -8.42
N GLY A 125 -19.74 6.61 -8.96
CA GLY A 125 -19.38 6.07 -10.27
C GLY A 125 -18.65 7.06 -11.19
N GLU A 126 -18.44 8.29 -10.73
CA GLU A 126 -17.72 9.36 -11.45
C GLU A 126 -16.23 9.01 -11.70
N PHE A 127 -15.60 8.21 -10.84
CA PHE A 127 -14.16 7.91 -10.88
C PHE A 127 -13.83 6.43 -10.61
N GLU A 128 -12.73 5.92 -11.21
CA GLU A 128 -12.17 4.59 -10.88
C GLU A 128 -11.40 4.59 -9.52
N PRO A 129 -11.51 3.52 -8.70
CA PRO A 129 -11.02 3.51 -7.30
C PRO A 129 -9.53 3.10 -7.14
N PHE A 130 -8.81 3.71 -6.17
CA PHE A 130 -7.37 3.46 -5.95
C PHE A 130 -6.83 3.62 -4.48
N TYR A 131 -6.59 2.52 -3.75
CA TYR A 131 -5.33 2.23 -3.02
C TYR A 131 -5.21 1.83 -1.44
N GLY A 132 -6.25 1.60 -0.57
CA GLY A 132 -6.31 1.36 0.92
C GLY A 132 -7.65 1.73 1.72
N THR A 133 -7.99 1.19 2.92
CA THR A 133 -9.44 1.09 3.40
C THR A 133 -9.99 1.87 4.65
N LYS A 134 -9.18 2.42 5.57
CA LYS A 134 -9.59 2.67 7.00
C LYS A 134 -10.93 3.40 7.28
N VAL A 135 -11.19 4.56 6.66
CA VAL A 135 -12.06 5.61 7.26
C VAL A 135 -13.55 5.29 7.26
N LEU A 136 -14.09 4.67 6.20
CA LEU A 136 -15.53 4.38 6.11
C LEU A 136 -16.05 3.53 7.28
N SER A 137 -15.20 2.64 7.82
CA SER A 137 -15.52 1.81 8.99
C SER A 137 -15.68 2.57 10.31
N ASN A 138 -15.50 3.90 10.30
CA ASN A 138 -15.41 4.78 11.47
C ASN A 138 -14.52 4.21 12.59
N GLY A 139 -13.31 3.80 12.22
CA GLY A 139 -12.34 3.23 13.15
C GLY A 139 -12.64 1.81 13.65
N ARG A 140 -13.75 1.15 13.26
CA ARG A 140 -14.02 -0.26 13.57
C ARG A 140 -12.92 -1.17 13.02
N TYR A 141 -12.46 -0.95 11.79
CA TYR A 141 -11.30 -1.64 11.21
C TYR A 141 -10.02 -0.81 11.37
N LYS A 142 -9.30 -1.03 12.47
CA LYS A 142 -8.05 -0.31 12.80
C LYS A 142 -6.85 -0.84 11.99
N SER A 143 -6.21 0.03 11.20
CA SER A 143 -5.01 -0.34 10.43
C SER A 143 -3.82 -0.59 11.35
N ALA A 144 -3.25 -1.79 11.29
CA ALA A 144 -2.12 -2.17 12.13
C ALA A 144 -0.84 -1.38 11.81
N TRP A 145 0.04 -1.24 12.79
CA TRP A 145 1.45 -0.92 12.54
C TRP A 145 2.18 -2.19 12.08
N HIS A 146 3.08 -2.03 11.11
CA HIS A 146 3.88 -3.11 10.55
C HIS A 146 5.23 -2.54 10.09
N ARG A 147 6.27 -3.38 10.10
CA ARG A 147 7.61 -3.07 9.58
C ARG A 147 8.19 -4.33 8.94
N ILE A 148 9.09 -4.15 7.98
CA ILE A 148 9.95 -5.21 7.46
C ILE A 148 11.31 -5.07 8.17
N LEU A 149 12.00 -6.19 8.40
CA LEU A 149 13.39 -6.21 8.86
C LEU A 149 14.24 -6.81 7.74
N ALA A 150 15.38 -6.18 7.44
CA ALA A 150 16.37 -6.72 6.53
C ALA A 150 17.14 -7.88 7.19
N THR A 151 17.66 -8.80 6.37
CA THR A 151 18.53 -9.92 6.79
C THR A 151 19.77 -9.92 5.92
N ARG A 152 20.95 -10.24 6.48
CA ARG A 152 22.21 -10.25 5.72
C ARG A 152 22.21 -11.30 4.60
N ASP A 153 21.58 -12.45 4.84
CA ASP A 153 21.73 -13.65 4.02
C ASP A 153 20.54 -13.93 3.07
N SER A 154 19.53 -13.04 3.01
CA SER A 154 18.35 -13.24 2.15
C SER A 154 17.64 -11.96 1.71
N ASN A 155 17.20 -11.94 0.44
CA ASN A 155 16.44 -10.83 -0.15
C ASN A 155 14.94 -11.14 -0.18
N ARG A 156 14.17 -10.52 0.74
CA ARG A 156 12.71 -10.67 0.82
C ARG A 156 12.00 -9.85 -0.27
N ARG A 157 11.49 -10.52 -1.30
CA ARG A 157 10.60 -9.90 -2.30
C ARG A 157 9.18 -9.72 -1.75
N SER A 158 8.49 -8.68 -2.21
CA SER A 158 7.13 -8.33 -1.76
C SER A 158 6.35 -7.71 -2.91
N ILE A 159 5.14 -8.20 -3.18
CA ILE A 159 4.23 -7.60 -4.15
C ILE A 159 3.03 -7.09 -3.36
N ALA A 160 2.93 -5.77 -3.22
CA ALA A 160 1.86 -5.12 -2.47
C ALA A 160 0.85 -4.49 -3.42
N SER A 161 -0.43 -4.76 -3.18
CA SER A 161 -1.56 -4.08 -3.80
C SER A 161 -2.56 -3.77 -2.69
N PHE A 162 -3.32 -2.69 -2.85
CA PHE A 162 -4.17 -2.11 -1.81
C PHE A 162 -5.53 -1.71 -2.46
N TYR A 163 -6.52 -1.14 -1.75
CA TYR A 163 -7.83 -0.72 -2.35
C TYR A 163 -8.58 0.41 -1.55
N ASN A 164 -8.63 1.67 -2.08
CA ASN A 164 -9.09 2.99 -1.52
C ASN A 164 -10.04 3.63 -2.59
N PRO A 165 -10.63 4.80 -2.30
CA PRO A 165 -11.26 5.68 -3.29
C PRO A 165 -10.35 6.22 -4.40
N ALA A 166 -10.98 6.85 -5.39
CA ALA A 166 -10.35 7.78 -6.31
C ALA A 166 -9.82 9.04 -5.60
N ARG A 167 -8.87 9.75 -6.21
CA ARG A 167 -8.29 11.00 -5.65
C ARG A 167 -9.31 12.11 -5.38
N LEU A 168 -10.42 12.17 -6.12
CA LEU A 168 -11.44 13.22 -6.00
C LEU A 168 -12.67 12.79 -5.18
N ALA A 169 -12.72 11.53 -4.72
CA ALA A 169 -13.84 11.05 -3.92
C ALA A 169 -13.84 11.66 -2.52
N THR A 170 -15.04 12.02 -2.03
CA THR A 170 -15.25 12.58 -0.69
C THR A 170 -15.56 11.47 0.32
N ILE A 171 -14.77 11.40 1.39
CA ILE A 171 -14.74 10.28 2.32
C ILE A 171 -15.17 10.73 3.70
N ALA A 172 -16.29 10.16 4.15
CA ALA A 172 -16.90 10.39 5.45
C ALA A 172 -17.14 9.05 6.18
N PRO A 173 -17.45 9.06 7.49
CA PRO A 173 -17.90 7.87 8.19
C PRO A 173 -19.21 7.33 7.62
N ALA A 174 -19.23 6.05 7.23
CA ALA A 174 -20.47 5.37 6.80
C ALA A 174 -21.41 5.07 8.00
N ILE A 175 -20.87 5.14 9.22
CA ILE A 175 -21.52 4.76 10.46
C ILE A 175 -21.21 5.86 11.48
N PRO A 176 -22.20 6.38 12.23
CA PRO A 176 -21.95 7.33 13.32
C PRO A 176 -20.94 6.82 14.35
N ALA A 177 -20.24 7.75 15.02
CA ALA A 177 -19.31 7.39 16.08
C ALA A 177 -20.05 6.62 17.20
N ALA A 178 -19.40 5.59 17.75
CA ALA A 178 -19.85 5.00 19.01
C ALA A 178 -19.77 6.06 20.12
N ALA A 179 -20.56 5.92 21.19
CA ALA A 179 -20.52 6.85 22.32
C ALA A 179 -19.10 6.91 22.92
N GLY A 180 -18.43 8.06 22.77
CA GLY A 180 -17.03 8.26 23.17
C GLY A 180 -15.96 7.79 22.18
N GLY A 181 -16.32 7.49 20.92
CA GLY A 181 -15.37 7.22 19.84
C GLY A 181 -14.83 8.49 19.17
N ASP A 182 -13.69 8.37 18.47
CA ASP A 182 -13.14 9.46 17.65
C ASP A 182 -14.13 9.81 16.52
N ASP A 183 -14.43 11.10 16.32
CA ASP A 183 -15.20 11.55 15.16
C ASP A 183 -14.25 11.77 13.98
N TYR A 184 -14.44 11.00 12.90
CA TYR A 184 -13.59 11.09 11.71
C TYR A 184 -14.18 12.12 10.73
N PRO A 185 -13.42 13.15 10.31
CA PRO A 185 -13.94 14.21 9.45
C PRO A 185 -14.28 13.68 8.05
N SER A 186 -15.16 14.41 7.35
CA SER A 186 -15.33 14.30 5.90
C SER A 186 -14.22 15.05 5.17
N PHE A 187 -13.59 14.43 4.17
CA PHE A 187 -12.50 15.02 3.39
C PHE A 187 -12.34 14.42 1.98
N VAL A 188 -11.71 15.15 1.05
CA VAL A 188 -11.34 14.63 -0.27
C VAL A 188 -10.08 13.76 -0.17
N PHE A 189 -10.12 12.57 -0.76
CA PHE A 189 -9.07 11.57 -0.56
C PHE A 189 -7.67 12.02 -1.06
N GLY A 190 -7.60 12.83 -2.11
CA GLY A 190 -6.36 13.39 -2.64
C GLY A 190 -5.60 14.27 -1.63
N ASP A 191 -6.33 15.12 -0.91
CA ASP A 191 -5.77 16.02 0.10
C ASP A 191 -5.19 15.23 1.28
N TYR A 192 -5.91 14.17 1.70
CA TYR A 192 -5.39 13.24 2.71
C TYR A 192 -4.12 12.53 2.24
N MET A 193 -3.98 12.22 0.95
CA MET A 193 -2.74 11.66 0.43
C MET A 193 -1.56 12.64 0.47
N GLU A 194 -1.78 13.94 0.34
CA GLU A 194 -0.72 14.93 0.58
C GLU A 194 -0.25 14.96 2.03
N VAL A 195 -1.19 14.96 2.99
CA VAL A 195 -0.89 14.89 4.42
C VAL A 195 -0.20 13.57 4.75
N TYR A 196 -0.67 12.46 4.19
CA TYR A 196 -0.11 11.12 4.37
C TYR A 196 1.34 11.03 3.90
N ILE A 197 1.70 11.59 2.73
CA ILE A 197 3.08 11.58 2.24
C ILE A 197 4.00 12.34 3.20
N LYS A 198 3.58 13.54 3.64
CA LYS A 198 4.32 14.39 4.59
C LYS A 198 4.46 13.75 5.99
N GLN A 199 3.55 12.83 6.35
CA GLN A 199 3.48 12.22 7.69
C GLN A 199 3.59 10.67 7.69
N LYS A 200 4.09 10.03 6.63
CA LYS A 200 4.10 8.55 6.42
C LYS A 200 4.45 7.76 7.69
N PHE A 201 5.58 8.12 8.30
CA PHE A 201 6.19 7.47 9.47
C PHE A 201 5.84 8.11 10.83
N GLN A 202 5.06 9.19 10.85
CA GLN A 202 4.60 9.84 12.09
C GLN A 202 3.34 9.15 12.64
N ALA A 203 2.79 9.60 13.77
CA ALA A 203 1.52 9.12 14.30
C ALA A 203 0.39 9.14 13.25
N LYS A 204 -0.65 8.32 13.43
CA LYS A 204 -1.78 8.23 12.48
C LYS A 204 -2.85 9.28 12.78
N GLU A 205 -2.93 9.68 14.03
CA GLU A 205 -3.98 10.49 14.63
C GLU A 205 -3.90 11.97 14.16
N PRO A 206 -2.72 12.63 14.08
CA PRO A 206 -2.61 14.00 13.58
C PRO A 206 -3.06 14.19 12.12
N ARG A 207 -3.02 13.12 11.31
CA ARG A 207 -3.43 13.15 9.89
C ARG A 207 -4.92 13.48 9.75
N PHE A 208 -5.76 12.92 10.64
CA PHE A 208 -7.20 13.16 10.62
C PHE A 208 -7.53 14.56 11.18
N VAL A 209 -6.81 15.02 12.20
CA VAL A 209 -6.92 16.41 12.71
C VAL A 209 -6.60 17.43 11.60
N ALA A 210 -5.55 17.20 10.81
CA ALA A 210 -5.20 18.05 9.68
C ALA A 210 -6.29 18.11 8.59
N MET A 211 -7.00 17.00 8.35
CA MET A 211 -8.15 17.01 7.43
C MET A 211 -9.30 17.87 7.98
N ALA A 212 -9.65 17.71 9.25
CA ALA A 212 -10.72 18.49 9.89
C ALA A 212 -10.49 20.02 9.82
N THR A 213 -9.23 20.48 9.82
CA THR A 213 -8.88 21.91 9.67
C THR A 213 -8.86 22.41 8.22
N THR A 214 -8.96 21.53 7.22
CA THR A 214 -8.86 21.89 5.80
C THR A 214 -10.24 22.23 5.20
N THR A 215 -11.31 21.61 5.71
CA THR A 215 -12.71 21.73 5.24
C THR A 215 -13.37 23.08 5.61
N THR A 216 -12.60 24.17 5.76
CA THR A 216 -13.04 25.49 6.27
C THR A 216 -12.77 26.62 5.27
N LYS A 217 -12.93 26.34 3.97
CA LYS A 217 -12.78 27.30 2.86
C LYS A 217 -13.87 27.08 1.81
#